data_AF-C3XZL8-F1
#
_entry.id   AF-C3XZL8-F1
#
_cell.length_a   1.000
_cell.length_b   1.000
_cell.length_c   1.000
_cell.angle_alpha   90.00
_cell.angle_beta   90.00
_cell.angle_gamma   90.00
#
_symmetry.space_group_name_H-M   'P 1'
#
loop_
_entity.id
_entity.type
_entity.pdbx_description
1 polymer ?
#
loop_
_entity_poly.entity_id
_entity_poly.type
_entity_poly.pdbx_seq_one_letter_code
_entity_poly.pdbx_strand_id
1 'polypeptide(L)'
;MAAACCCCSPRLNEDNARFILLAFFITGYMIIGAAIFSEFEYDKEQEDRGEYDTALELFRQRYPDINISDLNQLLEAHAEASSRGLLTSKRPRWDFPGAFYFVGTVVSTIG
;
A
#
# COMPACT_ATOMS: atom_id res chain seq x y z
N MET A 1 -17.79 -34.14 -50.12
CA MET A 1 -16.77 -33.09 -50.34
C MET A 1 -17.00 -31.99 -49.33
N ALA A 2 -16.07 -31.82 -48.39
CA ALA A 2 -16.09 -30.74 -47.41
C ALA A 2 -15.66 -29.42 -48.06
N ALA A 3 -16.32 -28.31 -47.71
CA ALA A 3 -15.77 -26.98 -47.91
C ALA A 3 -15.94 -26.21 -46.61
N ALA A 4 -14.79 -25.80 -46.08
CA ALA A 4 -14.56 -25.37 -44.71
C ALA A 4 -15.16 -23.98 -44.42
N CYS A 5 -15.58 -23.83 -43.16
CA CYS A 5 -15.75 -22.56 -42.48
C CYS A 5 -14.38 -21.85 -42.45
N CYS A 6 -14.24 -20.69 -43.10
CA CYS A 6 -13.06 -19.85 -42.98
C CYS A 6 -13.47 -18.37 -42.96
N CYS A 7 -12.99 -17.67 -41.93
CA CYS A 7 -12.93 -16.21 -41.81
C CYS A 7 -14.14 -15.50 -41.17
N CYS A 8 -14.55 -15.93 -39.98
CA CYS A 8 -14.95 -14.95 -38.97
C CYS A 8 -13.68 -14.26 -38.44
N SER A 9 -13.12 -13.32 -39.21
CA SER A 9 -12.14 -12.39 -38.64
C SER A 9 -12.87 -11.58 -37.56
N PRO A 10 -12.40 -11.57 -36.29
CA PRO A 10 -12.86 -10.56 -35.37
C PRO A 10 -12.39 -9.22 -35.97
N ARG A 11 -13.32 -8.44 -36.50
CA ARG A 11 -13.05 -7.02 -36.78
C ARG A 11 -12.83 -6.39 -35.43
N LEU A 12 -11.56 -6.29 -35.04
CA LEU A 12 -11.14 -5.47 -33.93
C LEU A 12 -11.55 -4.04 -34.30
N ASN A 13 -12.66 -3.58 -33.71
CA ASN A 13 -13.09 -2.19 -33.88
C ASN A 13 -11.92 -1.30 -33.48
N GLU A 14 -11.69 -0.23 -34.24
CA GLU A 14 -10.54 0.66 -34.06
C GLU A 14 -10.43 1.16 -32.61
N ASP A 15 -11.56 1.41 -31.96
CA ASP A 15 -11.62 1.79 -30.54
C ASP A 15 -11.12 0.68 -29.60
N ASN A 16 -11.49 -0.58 -29.84
CA ASN A 16 -10.99 -1.71 -29.05
C ASN A 16 -9.47 -1.88 -29.23
N ALA A 17 -8.96 -1.67 -30.45
CA ALA A 17 -7.52 -1.71 -30.71
C ALA A 17 -6.80 -0.57 -29.98
N ARG A 18 -7.37 0.64 -29.97
CA ARG A 18 -6.86 1.80 -29.21
C ARG A 18 -6.86 1.55 -27.70
N PHE A 19 -7.92 0.96 -27.14
CA PHE A 19 -7.97 0.62 -25.72
C PHE A 19 -6.93 -0.44 -25.33
N ILE A 20 -6.76 -1.49 -26.15
CA ILE A 20 -5.75 -2.51 -25.91
C ILE A 20 -4.34 -1.90 -25.97
N LEU A 21 -4.09 -1.05 -26.97
CA LEU A 21 -2.82 -0.34 -27.10
C LEU A 21 -2.56 0.57 -25.89
N LEU A 22 -3.56 1.35 -25.47
CA LEU A 22 -3.45 2.21 -24.29
C LEU A 22 -3.19 1.40 -23.02
N ALA A 23 -3.90 0.27 -22.84
CA ALA A 23 -3.68 -0.63 -21.70
C ALA A 23 -2.24 -1.14 -21.68
N PHE A 24 -1.68 -1.53 -22.82
CA PHE A 24 -0.28 -1.95 -22.91
C PHE A 24 0.70 -0.83 -22.50
N PHE A 25 0.49 0.40 -22.97
CA PHE A 25 1.32 1.54 -22.56
C PHE A 25 1.19 1.86 -21.07
N ILE A 26 -0.02 1.82 -20.51
CA ILE A 26 -0.25 2.03 -19.08
C ILE A 26 0.44 0.93 -18.27
N THR A 27 0.33 -0.33 -18.68
CA THR A 27 1.03 -1.43 -18.00
C THR A 27 2.55 -1.24 -18.06
N GLY A 28 3.10 -0.85 -19.21
CA GLY A 28 4.52 -0.53 -19.33
C GLY A 28 4.95 0.61 -18.40
N TYR A 29 4.16 1.69 -18.35
CA TYR A 29 4.38 2.80 -17.43
C TYR A 29 4.36 2.35 -15.97
N MET A 30 3.39 1.53 -15.57
CA MET A 30 3.28 1.00 -14.21
C MET A 30 4.46 0.10 -13.84
N ILE A 31 4.95 -0.75 -14.76
CA ILE A 31 6.12 -1.61 -14.53
C ILE A 31 7.38 -0.75 -14.34
N ILE A 32 7.57 0.27 -15.18
CA ILE A 32 8.72 1.19 -15.05
C ILE A 32 8.64 1.95 -13.72
N GLY A 33 7.46 2.47 -13.37
CA GLY A 33 7.23 3.14 -12.09
C GLY A 33 7.53 2.22 -10.91
N ALA A 34 7.04 0.97 -10.95
CA ALA A 34 7.31 -0.03 -9.91
C ALA A 34 8.80 -0.35 -9.78
N ALA A 35 9.53 -0.49 -10.90
CA ALA A 35 10.96 -0.73 -10.88
C ALA A 35 11.74 0.44 -10.27
N ILE A 36 11.37 1.68 -10.64
CA ILE A 36 11.98 2.89 -10.08
C ILE A 36 11.69 2.95 -8.56
N PHE A 37 10.43 2.95 -8.14
CA PHE A 37 10.10 3.06 -6.72
C PHE A 37 10.67 1.91 -5.88
N SER A 38 10.70 0.69 -6.43
CA SER A 38 11.34 -0.45 -5.74
C SER A 38 12.83 -0.19 -5.51
N GLU A 39 13.56 0.33 -6.48
CA GLU A 39 14.99 0.61 -6.31
C GLU A 39 15.23 1.73 -5.28
N PHE A 40 14.39 2.78 -5.29
CA PHE A 40 14.57 3.92 -4.40
C PHE A 40 14.12 3.66 -2.96
N GLU A 41 13.04 2.91 -2.75
CA GLU A 41 12.42 2.76 -1.43
C GLU A 41 12.83 1.47 -0.70
N TYR A 42 13.26 0.42 -1.41
CA TYR A 42 13.55 -0.88 -0.80
C TYR A 42 14.71 -0.83 0.20
N ASP A 43 15.82 -0.16 -0.16
CA ASP A 43 16.97 -0.05 0.74
C ASP A 43 16.63 0.73 2.02
N LYS A 44 15.81 1.79 1.89
CA LYS A 44 15.33 2.57 3.02
C LYS A 44 14.40 1.76 3.93
N GLU A 45 13.50 0.97 3.35
CA GLU A 45 12.62 0.06 4.09
C GLU A 45 13.43 -0.96 4.91
N GLN A 46 14.49 -1.51 4.31
CA GLN A 46 15.36 -2.49 4.98
C GLN A 46 16.14 -1.85 6.13
N GLU A 47 16.61 -0.60 5.97
CA GLU A 47 17.22 0.18 7.05
C GLU A 47 16.23 0.42 8.20
N ASP A 48 15.02 0.92 7.90
CA ASP A 48 13.99 1.20 8.92
C ASP A 48 13.57 -0.07 9.67
N ARG A 49 13.46 -1.20 8.97
CA ARG A 49 13.23 -2.51 9.57
C ARG A 49 14.38 -2.91 10.49
N GLY A 50 15.62 -2.72 10.06
CA GLY A 50 16.81 -3.01 10.86
C GLY A 50 16.89 -2.18 12.13
N GLU A 51 16.56 -0.88 12.06
CA GLU A 51 16.49 0.00 13.23
C GLU A 51 15.42 -0.46 14.22
N TYR A 52 14.23 -0.81 13.73
CA TYR A 52 13.14 -1.35 14.55
C TYR A 52 13.54 -2.65 15.25
N ASP A 53 14.09 -3.61 14.50
CA ASP A 53 14.50 -4.90 15.03
C ASP A 53 15.62 -4.73 16.09
N THR A 54 16.58 -3.85 15.82
CA THR A 54 17.65 -3.51 16.76
C THR A 54 17.08 -2.91 18.05
N ALA A 55 16.13 -1.99 17.96
CA ALA A 55 15.49 -1.40 19.13
C ALA A 55 14.74 -2.45 19.96
N LEU A 56 14.05 -3.38 19.31
CA LEU A 56 13.32 -4.46 19.95
C LEU A 56 14.27 -5.46 20.64
N GLU A 57 15.37 -5.83 19.98
CA GLU A 57 16.39 -6.71 20.55
C GLU A 57 17.09 -6.08 21.77
N LEU A 58 17.48 -4.81 21.68
CA LEU A 58 18.07 -4.09 22.81
C LEU A 58 17.12 -4.03 24.01
N PHE A 59 15.81 -3.87 23.78
CA PHE A 59 14.81 -3.93 24.83
C PHE A 59 14.72 -5.31 25.46
N ARG A 60 14.67 -6.38 24.65
CA ARG A 60 14.64 -7.77 25.14
C ARG A 60 15.88 -8.13 25.95
N GLN A 61 17.07 -7.69 25.51
CA GLN A 61 18.32 -7.90 26.24
C GLN A 61 18.34 -7.16 27.59
N ARG A 62 17.74 -5.97 27.65
CA ARG A 62 17.62 -5.19 28.89
C ARG A 62 16.67 -5.82 29.90
N TYR A 63 15.65 -6.53 29.44
CA TYR A 63 14.61 -7.15 30.26
C TYR A 63 14.44 -8.65 29.94
N PRO A 64 15.41 -9.50 30.31
CA PRO A 64 15.42 -10.91 29.93
C PRO A 64 14.27 -11.74 30.51
N ASP A 65 13.68 -11.30 31.63
CA ASP A 65 12.58 -11.99 32.31
C ASP A 65 11.20 -11.69 31.70
N ILE A 66 11.11 -10.85 30.67
CA ILE A 66 9.83 -10.50 30.06
C ILE A 66 9.28 -11.67 29.23
N ASN A 67 7.98 -11.94 29.35
CA ASN A 67 7.31 -12.89 28.47
C ASN A 67 7.20 -12.30 27.05
N ILE A 68 7.89 -12.92 26.10
CA ILE A 68 7.92 -12.48 24.70
C ILE A 68 6.53 -12.54 24.05
N SER A 69 5.69 -13.51 24.43
CA SER A 69 4.32 -13.60 23.90
C SER A 69 3.49 -12.39 24.32
N ASP A 70 3.56 -12.02 25.60
CA ASP A 70 2.79 -10.88 26.13
C ASP A 70 3.32 -9.56 25.56
N LEU A 71 4.64 -9.45 25.38
CA LEU A 71 5.25 -8.29 24.71
C LEU A 71 4.75 -8.15 23.27
N ASN A 72 4.73 -9.23 22.49
CA ASN A 72 4.24 -9.18 21.11
C ASN A 72 2.75 -8.83 21.05
N GLN A 73 1.95 -9.38 21.96
CA GLN A 73 0.52 -9.03 22.05
C GLN A 73 0.32 -7.55 22.38
N LEU A 74 1.13 -6.99 23.28
CA LEU A 74 1.10 -5.56 23.58
C LEU A 74 1.50 -4.71 22.37
N LEU A 75 2.55 -5.09 21.64
CA LEU A 75 2.99 -4.38 20.43
C LEU A 75 1.94 -4.42 19.32
N GLU A 76 1.27 -5.56 19.14
CA GLU A 76 0.16 -5.70 18.18
C GLU A 76 -1.03 -4.80 18.56
N ALA A 77 -1.45 -4.83 19.82
CA ALA A 77 -2.52 -3.95 20.32
C ALA A 77 -2.15 -2.46 20.19
N HIS A 78 -0.88 -2.11 20.44
CA HIS A 78 -0.38 -0.76 20.27
C HIS A 78 -0.37 -0.34 18.79
N ALA A 79 0.12 -1.19 17.88
CA ALA A 79 0.11 -0.94 16.44
C ALA A 79 -1.33 -0.75 15.91
N GLU A 80 -2.27 -1.57 16.36
CA GLU A 80 -3.68 -1.43 16.03
C GLU A 80 -4.24 -0.09 16.52
N ALA A 81 -4.00 0.27 17.77
CA ALA A 81 -4.41 1.56 18.32
C ALA A 81 -3.79 2.74 17.56
N SER A 82 -2.51 2.62 17.15
CA SER A 82 -1.79 3.62 16.36
C SER A 82 -2.44 3.84 14.99
N SER A 83 -2.71 2.75 14.25
CA SER A 83 -3.33 2.79 12.92
C SER A 83 -4.72 3.44 12.95
N ARG A 84 -5.45 3.28 14.05
CA ARG A 84 -6.75 3.91 14.30
C ARG A 84 -6.65 5.37 14.74
N GLY A 85 -5.44 5.86 15.02
CA GLY A 85 -5.16 7.22 15.50
C GLY A 85 -5.48 7.43 16.97
N LEU A 86 -5.56 6.37 17.77
CA LEU A 86 -5.99 6.41 19.18
C LEU A 86 -4.86 6.82 20.14
N LEU A 87 -3.60 6.67 19.73
CA LEU A 87 -2.43 6.89 20.60
C LEU A 87 -2.05 8.36 20.81
N THR A 88 -2.90 9.30 20.44
CA THR A 88 -2.48 10.69 20.32
C THR A 88 -2.82 11.52 21.57
N SER A 89 -1.83 12.24 22.10
CA SER A 89 -2.01 13.35 23.04
C SER A 89 -2.53 14.64 22.37
N LYS A 90 -2.96 14.55 21.10
CA LYS A 90 -3.49 15.66 20.29
C LYS A 90 -5.02 15.58 20.18
N ARG A 91 -5.61 16.67 19.67
CA ARG A 91 -7.03 16.83 19.34
C ARG A 91 -7.62 15.58 18.64
N PRO A 92 -8.85 15.14 18.97
CA PRO A 92 -9.50 14.00 18.31
C PRO A 92 -9.62 14.18 16.79
N ARG A 93 -9.25 13.16 16.01
CA ARG A 93 -9.28 13.18 14.52
C ARG A 93 -10.67 13.48 13.93
N TRP A 94 -11.73 13.01 14.58
CA TRP A 94 -13.10 13.06 14.09
C TRP A 94 -13.96 14.13 14.76
N ASP A 95 -13.35 15.16 15.35
CA ASP A 95 -14.11 16.34 15.74
C ASP A 95 -14.41 17.23 14.52
N PHE A 96 -15.23 18.26 14.71
CA PHE A 96 -15.86 18.96 13.58
C PHE A 96 -14.85 19.48 12.52
N PRO A 97 -13.75 20.20 12.87
CA PRO A 97 -12.74 20.61 11.89
C PRO A 97 -11.98 19.47 11.24
N GLY A 98 -11.67 18.39 11.99
CA GLY A 98 -11.04 17.21 11.41
C GLY A 98 -11.96 16.51 10.40
N ALA A 99 -13.24 16.36 10.73
CA ALA A 99 -14.26 15.83 9.84
C ALA A 99 -14.48 16.75 8.62
N PHE A 100 -14.48 18.07 8.80
CA PHE A 100 -14.61 19.03 7.71
C PHE A 100 -13.43 18.94 6.73
N TYR A 101 -12.19 18.84 7.24
CA TYR A 101 -11.01 18.61 6.41
C TYR A 101 -11.12 17.29 5.63
N PHE A 102 -11.54 16.20 6.28
CA PHE A 102 -11.74 14.91 5.63
C PHE A 102 -12.76 14.98 4.48
N VAL A 103 -13.91 15.63 4.67
CA VAL A 103 -14.86 15.85 3.57
C VAL A 103 -14.20 16.64 2.42
N GLY A 104 -13.31 17.57 2.74
CA GLY A 104 -12.48 18.28 1.76
C GLY A 104 -11.60 17.35 0.91
N THR A 105 -10.93 16.35 1.51
CA THR A 105 -10.09 15.40 0.75
C THR A 105 -10.92 14.48 -0.14
N VAL A 106 -12.13 14.12 0.29
CA VAL A 106 -13.09 13.33 -0.51
C VAL A 106 -13.58 14.12 -1.73
N VAL A 107 -14.08 15.34 -1.53
CA VAL A 107 -14.65 16.15 -2.62
C VAL A 107 -13.57 16.57 -3.63
N SER A 108 -12.35 16.81 -3.17
CA SER A 108 -11.21 17.13 -4.04
C SER A 108 -10.59 15.93 -4.74
N THR A 109 -11.06 14.71 -4.46
CA THR A 109 -10.50 13.44 -4.98
C THR A 109 -9.03 13.19 -4.58
N ILE A 110 -8.55 13.87 -3.54
CA ILE A 110 -7.21 13.62 -2.96
C ILE A 110 -7.19 12.26 -2.28
N GLY A 111 -8.22 11.98 -1.46
CA GLY A 111 -8.25 10.81 -0.57
C GLY A 111 -7.39 11.03 0.65
#